data_AF-A0A1Y4CAP1-F1
#
_entry.id   AF-A0A1Y4CAP1-F1
#
_cell.length_a   1.000
_cell.length_b   1.000
_cell.length_c   1.000
_cell.angle_alpha   90.00
_cell.angle_beta   90.00
_cell.angle_gamma   90.00
#
_symmetry.space_group_name_H-M   'P 1'
#
loop_
_entity.id
_entity.type
_entity.pdbx_description
1 polymer ?
#
loop_
_entity_poly.entity_id
_entity_poly.type
_entity_poly.pdbx_seq_one_letter_code
_entity_poly.pdbx_strand_id
1 'polypeptide(L)'
;MKNIIIYSIFILVAAVFFPACTKTVTPEPGLSLSSSSTGVTISPDGTSAEIMLPASGASVELTVASNWNWEISEVSGNWCAAEITASGIVFSASGNGTGGTRNAVFTILSSNDAGEASVTVAVEQPAEDGMSASAPEVVLQGDDSEIVIPEEGGSYRVDVNCEDGWMVYTPDSWITVSKDETGFVVSAETNTTYSALSGTVVITSGKSTEGETVTVPVHQFSSVKAMVIEMTVGEASDYTVVLPFDNNMGVVNCLIDWGDGKLERVVQPYPTHRYGQEGVYDVKITGKVSSFRANQQPECEPVRLDCITAIKAWGNIGLESLKNAFYICEKLKSVAAPDEGSFDLLTTVYQCFYSNTSLETLPERLFADLPQLESAYATFSGCSSLKAVPDGLFAGCSGVTTFFRLFWRCRSITEIGEGIFDGCVAAENFGQTFYQDSSLTALPENLFASCTAADGFSNTFNGCVVLKDIPGNIFPENETEASMMSVFANCTALEYVPEGLFAPLAGATNFNSAFLNCTALKSVPVSLFDNNKAVTNFGKTFSGCSALTGESPYTVIDGVDCHLYERGGYSDFATVKTTAGCFLGCTGLDDYATIETQYPDWL
;
A
#
# COMPACT_ATOMS: atom_id res chain seq x y z
N MET A 1 -60.76 -36.58 -9.28
CA MET A 1 -59.79 -37.36 -8.47
C MET A 1 -58.58 -36.46 -8.32
N LYS A 2 -58.34 -35.75 -7.20
CA LYS A 2 -57.92 -36.24 -5.86
C LYS A 2 -56.93 -37.40 -6.02
N ASN A 3 -55.73 -37.46 -5.43
CA ASN A 3 -54.96 -36.69 -4.47
C ASN A 3 -53.53 -37.29 -4.58
N ILE A 4 -52.47 -36.67 -4.06
CA ILE A 4 -51.69 -37.08 -2.86
C ILE A 4 -50.43 -36.19 -2.93
N ILE A 5 -50.16 -35.23 -2.02
CA ILE A 5 -49.95 -35.26 -0.56
C ILE A 5 -48.57 -35.82 -0.17
N ILE A 6 -47.76 -34.94 0.45
CA ILE A 6 -46.75 -35.26 1.47
C ILE A 6 -47.01 -34.26 2.62
N TYR A 7 -47.85 -34.60 3.61
CA TYR A 7 -47.54 -34.96 5.02
C TYR A 7 -46.37 -34.18 5.67
N SER A 8 -46.65 -33.15 6.50
CA SER A 8 -46.83 -33.15 7.98
C SER A 8 -45.53 -32.75 8.71
N ILE A 9 -45.47 -31.95 9.78
CA ILE A 9 -46.21 -31.94 11.05
C ILE A 9 -46.17 -30.53 11.69
N PHE A 10 -47.25 -30.17 12.38
CA PHE A 10 -47.48 -28.99 13.22
C PHE A 10 -46.72 -29.01 14.56
N ILE A 11 -46.28 -27.85 15.05
CA ILE A 11 -46.31 -27.50 16.48
C ILE A 11 -47.02 -26.16 16.66
N LEU A 12 -47.93 -26.17 17.64
CA LEU A 12 -48.95 -25.21 18.02
C LEU A 12 -48.34 -24.00 18.77
N VAL A 13 -48.73 -22.76 18.44
CA VAL A 13 -48.68 -21.63 19.40
C VAL A 13 -49.94 -20.77 19.26
N ALA A 14 -50.46 -20.41 20.42
CA ALA A 14 -51.76 -19.83 20.71
C ALA A 14 -52.09 -18.52 19.99
N ALA A 15 -53.37 -18.40 19.60
CA ALA A 15 -53.99 -17.16 19.16
C ALA A 15 -54.13 -16.18 20.34
N VAL A 16 -53.49 -15.02 20.22
CA VAL A 16 -53.85 -13.83 20.99
C VAL A 16 -54.73 -12.97 20.10
N PHE A 17 -56.01 -12.87 20.43
CA PHE A 17 -56.91 -11.88 19.85
C PHE A 17 -56.51 -10.50 20.40
N PHE A 18 -55.79 -9.72 19.60
CA PHE A 18 -55.84 -8.25 19.71
C PHE A 18 -56.91 -7.74 18.74
N PRO A 19 -57.70 -6.72 19.10
CA PRO A 19 -58.62 -6.11 18.16
C PRO A 19 -57.78 -5.48 17.05
N ALA A 20 -57.83 -6.04 15.85
CA ALA A 20 -57.23 -5.45 14.67
C ALA A 20 -57.95 -4.14 14.35
N CYS A 21 -57.42 -3.04 14.87
CA CYS A 21 -57.62 -1.72 14.34
C CYS A 21 -56.25 -1.17 13.91
N THR A 22 -55.55 -1.90 13.05
CA THR A 22 -54.42 -1.31 12.31
C THR A 22 -55.03 -0.45 11.21
N LYS A 23 -55.20 0.85 11.50
CA LYS A 23 -55.22 1.84 10.43
C LYS A 23 -53.97 1.56 9.59
N THR A 24 -54.15 1.11 8.35
CA THR A 24 -53.08 1.18 7.35
C THR A 24 -52.74 2.66 7.22
N VAL A 25 -51.60 3.06 7.79
CA VAL A 25 -51.08 4.42 7.62
C VAL A 25 -50.58 4.48 6.19
N THR A 26 -51.26 5.25 5.35
CA THR A 26 -50.76 5.58 4.01
C THR A 26 -49.40 6.25 4.17
N PRO A 27 -48.32 5.77 3.52
CA PRO A 27 -47.02 6.40 3.64
C PRO A 27 -47.04 7.80 3.02
N GLU A 28 -46.26 8.73 3.58
CA GLU A 28 -46.06 10.03 2.95
C GLU A 28 -45.41 9.85 1.56
N PRO A 29 -45.83 10.63 0.54
CA PRO A 29 -45.19 10.58 -0.76
C PRO A 29 -43.72 10.98 -0.69
N GLY A 30 -42.88 10.29 -1.44
CA GLY A 30 -41.48 10.62 -1.69
C GLY A 30 -41.28 10.84 -3.19
N LEU A 31 -40.42 11.78 -3.53
CA LEU A 31 -40.15 12.17 -4.91
C LEU A 31 -38.68 12.61 -5.03
N SER A 32 -37.95 12.05 -6.00
CA SER A 32 -36.58 12.47 -6.31
C SER A 32 -36.25 12.33 -7.80
N LEU A 33 -35.30 13.13 -8.25
CA LEU A 33 -34.82 13.19 -9.63
C LEU A 33 -33.44 12.55 -9.78
N SER A 34 -33.19 11.97 -10.95
CA SER A 34 -31.84 11.56 -11.37
C SER A 34 -31.71 11.62 -12.89
N SER A 35 -30.50 11.81 -13.41
CA SER A 35 -30.24 11.75 -14.86
C SER A 35 -28.79 11.39 -15.14
N SER A 36 -28.55 10.83 -16.33
CA SER A 36 -27.23 10.68 -16.95
C SER A 36 -27.10 11.50 -18.24
N SER A 37 -28.09 12.35 -18.54
CA SER A 37 -28.11 13.16 -19.75
C SER A 37 -27.12 14.32 -19.64
N THR A 38 -26.50 14.68 -20.77
CA THR A 38 -25.66 15.89 -20.84
C THR A 38 -26.51 17.14 -20.62
N GLY A 39 -25.91 18.16 -20.01
CA GLY A 39 -26.58 19.42 -19.70
C GLY A 39 -27.58 19.34 -18.53
N VAL A 40 -27.51 18.30 -17.69
CA VAL A 40 -28.35 18.17 -16.48
C VAL A 40 -27.49 18.22 -15.22
N THR A 41 -27.90 19.09 -14.29
CA THR A 41 -27.37 19.13 -12.93
C THR A 41 -28.49 18.74 -11.96
N ILE A 42 -28.24 17.79 -11.05
CA ILE A 42 -29.19 17.35 -10.03
C ILE A 42 -28.69 17.79 -8.65
N SER A 43 -29.56 18.33 -7.79
CA SER A 43 -29.20 18.67 -6.42
C SER A 43 -28.80 17.42 -5.61
N PRO A 44 -27.93 17.54 -4.59
CA PRO A 44 -27.52 16.39 -3.77
C PRO A 44 -28.66 15.59 -3.13
N ASP A 45 -29.77 16.25 -2.82
CA ASP A 45 -30.97 15.64 -2.23
C ASP A 45 -31.99 15.15 -3.29
N GLY A 46 -31.70 15.35 -4.57
CA GLY A 46 -32.55 14.98 -5.70
C GLY A 46 -33.86 15.78 -5.81
N THR A 47 -33.99 16.90 -5.08
CA THR A 47 -35.22 17.71 -5.03
C THR A 47 -35.29 18.82 -6.07
N SER A 48 -34.18 19.14 -6.74
CA SER A 48 -34.18 20.03 -7.89
C SER A 48 -33.25 19.57 -9.01
N ALA A 49 -33.55 20.03 -10.23
CA ALA A 49 -32.71 19.85 -11.39
C ALA A 49 -32.60 21.15 -12.20
N GLU A 50 -31.43 21.38 -12.77
CA GLU A 50 -31.18 22.42 -13.76
C GLU A 50 -30.84 21.74 -15.09
N ILE A 51 -31.58 22.09 -16.15
CA ILE A 51 -31.39 21.58 -17.50
C ILE A 51 -30.97 22.72 -18.41
N MET A 52 -29.82 22.57 -19.04
CA MET A 52 -29.32 23.46 -20.07
C MET A 52 -29.55 22.83 -21.44
N LEU A 53 -30.53 23.34 -22.19
CA LEU A 53 -30.78 22.90 -23.56
C LEU A 53 -29.90 23.69 -24.57
N PRO A 54 -29.34 23.04 -25.61
CA PRO A 54 -28.67 23.73 -26.71
C PRO A 54 -29.57 24.77 -27.37
N ALA A 55 -28.96 25.86 -27.87
CA ALA A 55 -29.67 26.96 -28.54
C ALA A 55 -30.51 26.50 -29.73
N SER A 56 -30.04 25.47 -30.44
CA SER A 56 -30.66 24.82 -31.60
C SER A 56 -31.82 23.88 -31.24
N GLY A 57 -31.99 23.56 -29.96
CA GLY A 57 -32.99 22.63 -29.45
C GLY A 57 -32.45 21.22 -29.25
N ALA A 58 -32.98 20.53 -28.23
CA ALA A 58 -32.66 19.13 -27.93
C ALA A 58 -33.80 18.50 -27.13
N SER A 59 -33.62 17.22 -26.79
CA SER A 59 -34.44 16.51 -25.80
C SER A 59 -33.54 15.93 -24.72
N VAL A 60 -33.97 16.03 -23.46
CA VAL A 60 -33.24 15.60 -22.28
C VAL A 60 -34.17 14.77 -21.40
N GLU A 61 -33.68 13.65 -20.89
CA GLU A 61 -34.46 12.75 -20.04
C GLU A 61 -34.05 12.90 -18.56
N LEU A 62 -35.06 13.03 -17.69
CA LEU A 62 -34.95 12.86 -16.24
C LEU A 62 -35.69 11.59 -15.82
N THR A 63 -35.11 10.82 -14.91
CA THR A 63 -35.79 9.76 -14.19
C THR A 63 -36.49 10.36 -12.96
N VAL A 64 -37.73 9.95 -12.71
CA VAL A 64 -38.51 10.36 -11.52
C VAL A 64 -38.73 9.13 -10.65
N ALA A 65 -38.11 9.10 -9.48
CA ALA A 65 -38.35 8.07 -8.49
C ALA A 65 -39.44 8.53 -7.51
N SER A 66 -40.49 7.72 -7.36
CA SER A 66 -41.55 8.00 -6.38
C SER A 66 -42.14 6.71 -5.81
N ASN A 67 -42.60 6.77 -4.56
CA ASN A 67 -43.38 5.72 -3.91
C ASN A 67 -44.90 5.91 -4.11
N TRP A 68 -45.31 6.93 -4.85
CA TRP A 68 -46.71 7.27 -5.10
C TRP A 68 -46.89 7.83 -6.52
N ASN A 69 -48.15 7.98 -6.96
CA ASN A 69 -48.45 8.60 -8.24
C ASN A 69 -48.05 10.08 -8.21
N TRP A 70 -47.47 10.55 -9.32
CA TRP A 70 -47.00 11.91 -9.47
C TRP A 70 -47.47 12.51 -10.79
N GLU A 71 -47.47 13.84 -10.87
CA GLU A 71 -47.83 14.61 -12.06
C GLU A 71 -46.98 15.88 -12.18
N ILE A 72 -46.96 16.47 -13.37
CA ILE A 72 -46.42 17.83 -13.57
C ILE A 72 -47.53 18.81 -13.17
N SER A 73 -47.37 19.49 -12.04
CA SER A 73 -48.41 20.31 -11.43
C SER A 73 -48.37 21.76 -11.88
N GLU A 74 -47.17 22.30 -12.14
CA GLU A 74 -47.00 23.68 -12.59
C GLU A 74 -45.92 23.77 -13.67
N VAL A 75 -46.16 24.63 -14.67
CA VAL A 75 -45.20 24.93 -15.74
C VAL A 75 -45.14 26.43 -15.95
N SER A 76 -43.94 26.99 -15.90
CA SER A 76 -43.67 28.36 -16.36
C SER A 76 -43.05 28.34 -17.75
N GLY A 77 -43.46 29.28 -18.61
CA GLY A 77 -43.08 29.29 -20.03
C GLY A 77 -43.91 28.32 -20.88
N ASN A 78 -44.00 28.62 -22.19
CA ASN A 78 -44.78 27.83 -23.15
C ASN A 78 -43.92 27.32 -24.32
N TRP A 79 -42.60 27.25 -24.12
CA TRP A 79 -41.62 26.96 -25.17
C TRP A 79 -40.91 25.60 -25.00
N CYS A 80 -40.89 25.05 -23.78
CA CYS A 80 -40.34 23.74 -23.47
C CYS A 80 -41.49 22.75 -23.23
N ALA A 81 -41.49 21.65 -23.96
CA ALA A 81 -42.42 20.55 -23.76
C ALA A 81 -41.86 19.57 -22.72
N ALA A 82 -42.73 19.02 -21.88
CA ALA A 82 -42.41 17.96 -20.93
C ALA A 82 -43.35 16.78 -21.16
N GLU A 83 -42.82 15.63 -21.55
CA GLU A 83 -43.57 14.41 -21.81
C GLU A 83 -43.28 13.36 -20.74
N ILE A 84 -44.32 12.86 -20.06
CA ILE A 84 -44.19 11.77 -19.09
C ILE A 84 -43.96 10.45 -19.83
N THR A 85 -42.89 9.76 -19.46
CA THR A 85 -42.52 8.44 -19.98
C THR A 85 -42.69 7.35 -18.91
N ALA A 86 -42.37 6.10 -19.25
CA ALA A 86 -42.39 5.01 -18.28
C ALA A 86 -41.32 5.15 -17.19
N SER A 87 -40.22 5.86 -17.47
CA SER A 87 -39.05 6.05 -16.59
C SER A 87 -39.02 7.41 -15.89
N GLY A 88 -39.73 8.42 -16.39
CA GLY A 88 -39.71 9.76 -15.83
C GLY A 88 -40.28 10.80 -16.79
N ILE A 89 -39.50 11.84 -17.13
CA ILE A 89 -39.93 12.98 -17.95
C ILE A 89 -38.88 13.29 -19.01
N VAL A 90 -39.33 13.48 -20.26
CA VAL A 90 -38.50 14.01 -21.35
C VAL A 90 -38.85 15.48 -21.57
N PHE A 91 -37.86 16.35 -21.35
CA PHE A 91 -37.94 17.78 -21.65
C PHE A 91 -37.42 18.03 -23.06
N SER A 92 -38.16 18.77 -23.89
CA SER A 92 -37.74 19.05 -25.27
C SER A 92 -38.10 20.47 -25.68
N ALA A 93 -37.26 21.07 -26.52
CA ALA A 93 -37.54 22.37 -27.12
C ALA A 93 -36.95 22.44 -28.53
N SER A 94 -37.62 23.17 -29.42
CA SER A 94 -37.03 23.58 -30.70
C SER A 94 -35.94 24.63 -30.47
N GLY A 95 -35.21 24.99 -31.53
CA GLY A 95 -34.26 26.10 -31.47
C GLY A 95 -34.89 27.41 -30.98
N ASN A 96 -34.11 28.18 -30.22
CA ASN A 96 -34.49 29.47 -29.69
C ASN A 96 -34.01 30.59 -30.63
N GLY A 97 -34.77 30.84 -31.69
CA GLY A 97 -34.54 31.97 -32.60
C GLY A 97 -34.98 33.34 -32.04
N THR A 98 -35.18 33.47 -30.73
CA THR A 98 -35.45 34.77 -30.10
C THR A 98 -34.14 35.46 -29.75
N GLY A 99 -34.15 36.79 -29.60
CA GLY A 99 -32.94 37.57 -29.30
C GLY A 99 -32.43 37.46 -27.85
N GLY A 100 -32.98 36.57 -27.02
CA GLY A 100 -32.57 36.39 -25.62
C GLY A 100 -32.77 34.97 -25.09
N THR A 101 -32.09 34.67 -23.99
CA THR A 101 -32.28 33.42 -23.24
C THR A 101 -33.72 33.30 -22.76
N ARG A 102 -34.26 32.09 -22.83
CA ARG A 102 -35.59 31.76 -22.29
C ARG A 102 -35.46 30.70 -21.20
N ASN A 103 -36.28 30.87 -20.17
CA ASN A 103 -36.33 30.00 -18.99
C ASN A 103 -37.72 29.38 -18.85
N ALA A 104 -37.78 28.17 -18.31
CA ALA A 104 -38.97 27.47 -17.91
C ALA A 104 -38.71 26.80 -16.56
N VAL A 105 -39.75 26.63 -15.76
CA VAL A 105 -39.69 25.94 -14.47
C VAL A 105 -40.85 24.99 -14.41
N PHE A 106 -40.59 23.74 -14.08
CA PHE A 106 -41.57 22.68 -13.94
C PHE A 106 -41.58 22.22 -12.49
N THR A 107 -42.78 22.15 -11.90
CA THR A 107 -42.99 21.54 -10.59
C THR A 107 -43.60 20.17 -10.80
N ILE A 108 -42.95 19.14 -10.26
CA ILE A 108 -43.49 17.78 -10.23
C ILE A 108 -43.97 17.52 -8.81
N LEU A 109 -45.22 17.06 -8.68
CA LEU A 109 -45.91 16.87 -7.41
C LEU A 109 -46.34 15.41 -7.26
N SER A 110 -46.14 14.86 -6.07
CA SER A 110 -46.67 13.57 -5.64
C SER A 110 -47.46 13.79 -4.35
N SER A 111 -48.77 13.52 -4.37
CA SER A 111 -49.67 13.83 -3.25
C SER A 111 -50.63 12.69 -2.91
N ASN A 112 -50.90 12.52 -1.60
CA ASN A 112 -51.90 11.61 -1.08
C ASN A 112 -52.48 12.13 0.26
N ASP A 113 -53.41 11.39 0.86
CA ASP A 113 -54.06 11.79 2.13
C ASP A 113 -53.08 11.93 3.32
N ALA A 114 -51.84 11.44 3.21
CA ALA A 114 -50.81 11.53 4.24
C ALA A 114 -49.87 12.74 4.06
N GLY A 115 -49.73 13.31 2.86
CA GLY A 115 -48.85 14.45 2.61
C GLY A 115 -48.58 14.73 1.13
N GLU A 116 -47.63 15.62 0.87
CA GLU A 116 -47.20 16.02 -0.47
C GLU A 116 -45.67 16.12 -0.55
N ALA A 117 -45.09 15.71 -1.68
CA ALA A 117 -43.69 15.91 -2.02
C ALA A 117 -43.58 16.56 -3.40
N SER A 118 -42.71 17.55 -3.53
CA SER A 118 -42.50 18.28 -4.78
C SER A 118 -41.03 18.40 -5.13
N VAL A 119 -40.72 18.34 -6.42
CA VAL A 119 -39.38 18.65 -6.96
C VAL A 119 -39.51 19.69 -8.08
N THR A 120 -38.45 20.46 -8.30
CA THR A 120 -38.44 21.54 -9.29
C THR A 120 -37.40 21.31 -10.38
N VAL A 121 -37.76 21.58 -11.63
CA VAL A 121 -36.85 21.49 -12.77
C VAL A 121 -36.80 22.84 -13.46
N ALA A 122 -35.66 23.52 -13.38
CA ALA A 122 -35.41 24.72 -14.17
C ALA A 122 -34.81 24.32 -15.52
N VAL A 123 -35.35 24.85 -16.61
CA VAL A 123 -34.85 24.62 -17.97
C VAL A 123 -34.47 25.96 -18.57
N GLU A 124 -33.22 26.10 -18.96
CA GLU A 124 -32.68 27.28 -19.65
C GLU A 124 -32.32 26.91 -21.08
N GLN A 125 -32.62 27.82 -22.01
CA GLN A 125 -32.15 27.72 -23.39
C GLN A 125 -31.70 29.10 -23.90
N PRO A 126 -30.44 29.25 -24.32
CA PRO A 126 -29.91 30.50 -24.83
C PRO A 126 -30.48 30.84 -26.21
N ALA A 127 -30.36 32.10 -26.62
CA ALA A 127 -30.67 32.55 -27.98
C ALA A 127 -29.67 32.01 -29.00
N GLU A 128 -30.16 31.54 -30.15
CA GLU A 128 -29.31 31.06 -31.25
C GLU A 128 -28.43 32.18 -31.85
N ASP A 129 -28.98 33.40 -31.96
CA ASP A 129 -28.24 34.57 -32.47
C ASP A 129 -27.17 35.07 -31.48
N GLY A 130 -27.28 34.71 -30.20
CA GLY A 130 -26.35 35.11 -29.15
C GLY A 130 -25.25 34.09 -28.85
N MET A 131 -25.19 32.97 -29.57
CA MET A 131 -24.22 31.87 -29.35
C MET A 131 -23.13 31.85 -30.42
N SER A 132 -21.89 31.58 -30.00
CA SER A 132 -20.74 31.61 -30.91
C SER A 132 -20.77 30.42 -31.86
N ALA A 133 -20.27 30.62 -33.09
CA ALA A 133 -20.06 29.55 -34.05
C ALA A 133 -18.71 28.82 -33.84
N SER A 134 -17.84 29.35 -32.98
CA SER A 134 -16.50 28.82 -32.70
C SER A 134 -16.48 28.10 -31.36
N ALA A 135 -15.64 27.06 -31.22
CA ALA A 135 -15.40 26.40 -29.95
C ALA A 135 -14.89 27.41 -28.91
N PRO A 136 -15.32 27.30 -27.63
CA PRO A 136 -14.82 28.18 -26.59
C PRO A 136 -13.36 27.82 -26.29
N GLU A 137 -12.49 28.81 -26.19
CA GLU A 137 -11.12 28.60 -25.70
C GLU A 137 -11.11 28.83 -24.19
N VAL A 138 -10.80 27.77 -23.43
CA VAL A 138 -10.72 27.81 -21.97
C VAL A 138 -9.29 28.10 -21.54
N VAL A 139 -9.12 29.13 -20.72
CA VAL A 139 -7.83 29.57 -20.19
C VAL A 139 -7.81 29.37 -18.67
N LEU A 140 -7.01 28.41 -18.21
CA LEU A 140 -6.75 28.18 -16.79
C LEU A 140 -5.64 29.13 -16.29
N GLN A 141 -5.48 29.22 -14.98
CA GLN A 141 -4.48 30.12 -14.39
C GLN A 141 -3.07 29.55 -14.58
N GLY A 142 -2.15 30.39 -15.07
CA GLY A 142 -0.76 29.97 -15.28
C GLY A 142 -0.64 28.87 -16.34
N ASP A 143 0.01 27.77 -15.97
CA ASP A 143 0.25 26.59 -16.82
C ASP A 143 -0.65 25.39 -16.42
N ASP A 144 -1.74 25.64 -15.66
CA ASP A 144 -2.64 24.60 -15.20
C ASP A 144 -3.34 23.89 -16.38
N SER A 145 -3.50 22.57 -16.27
CA SER A 145 -4.26 21.73 -17.21
C SER A 145 -5.57 21.19 -16.62
N GLU A 146 -5.78 21.41 -15.32
CA GLU A 146 -6.94 20.98 -14.54
C GLU A 146 -7.25 21.99 -13.43
N ILE A 147 -8.48 21.98 -12.92
CA ILE A 147 -8.89 22.82 -11.79
C ILE A 147 -8.64 22.05 -10.50
N VAL A 148 -7.97 22.67 -9.54
CA VAL A 148 -7.64 22.05 -8.25
C VAL A 148 -8.18 22.91 -7.11
N ILE A 149 -8.98 22.32 -6.24
CA ILE A 149 -9.55 22.98 -5.06
C ILE A 149 -8.94 22.35 -3.78
N PRO A 150 -8.54 23.16 -2.77
CA PRO A 150 -8.09 22.66 -1.48
C PRO A 150 -9.15 21.82 -0.73
N GLU A 151 -8.71 21.02 0.24
CA GLU A 151 -9.63 20.22 1.06
C GLU A 151 -10.60 21.12 1.83
N GLU A 152 -10.14 22.25 2.38
CA GLU A 152 -10.98 23.19 3.12
C GLU A 152 -12.08 23.85 2.26
N GLY A 153 -12.05 23.60 0.95
CA GLY A 153 -12.89 24.25 -0.03
C GLY A 153 -12.20 25.46 -0.64
N GLY A 154 -12.91 26.19 -1.48
CA GLY A 154 -12.38 27.37 -2.14
C GLY A 154 -12.94 27.57 -3.53
N SER A 155 -12.30 28.47 -4.28
CA SER A 155 -12.75 28.85 -5.61
C SER A 155 -11.58 29.00 -6.58
N TYR A 156 -11.79 28.59 -7.83
CA TYR A 156 -10.85 28.71 -8.93
C TYR A 156 -11.50 29.47 -10.09
N ARG A 157 -10.86 30.56 -10.54
CA ARG A 157 -11.31 31.35 -11.70
C ARG A 157 -10.80 30.75 -12.99
N VAL A 158 -11.70 30.60 -13.96
CA VAL A 158 -11.42 30.19 -15.33
C VAL A 158 -11.88 31.30 -16.28
N ASP A 159 -11.03 31.68 -17.23
CA ASP A 159 -11.40 32.63 -18.28
C ASP A 159 -11.81 31.87 -19.55
N VAL A 160 -12.80 32.40 -20.26
CA VAL A 160 -13.32 31.79 -21.49
C VAL A 160 -13.26 32.83 -22.61
N ASN A 161 -12.40 32.57 -23.59
CA ASN A 161 -12.30 33.36 -24.80
C ASN A 161 -13.25 32.79 -25.85
N CYS A 162 -14.34 33.50 -26.10
CA CYS A 162 -15.32 33.15 -27.12
C CYS A 162 -15.90 34.44 -27.71
N GLU A 163 -16.00 34.53 -29.04
CA GLU A 163 -16.43 35.76 -29.72
C GLU A 163 -17.89 36.14 -29.41
N ASP A 164 -18.75 35.15 -29.17
CA ASP A 164 -20.15 35.34 -28.75
C ASP A 164 -20.47 34.45 -27.52
N GLY A 165 -21.75 34.27 -27.20
CA GLY A 165 -22.18 33.54 -26.01
C GLY A 165 -21.79 32.06 -26.00
N TRP A 166 -21.62 31.58 -24.77
CA TRP A 166 -21.28 30.21 -24.39
C TRP A 166 -22.05 29.84 -23.11
N MET A 167 -22.05 28.57 -22.74
CA MET A 167 -22.66 28.04 -21.51
C MET A 167 -21.67 27.20 -20.73
N VAL A 168 -21.92 27.04 -19.43
CA VAL A 168 -21.14 26.15 -18.56
C VAL A 168 -22.06 25.44 -17.59
N TYR A 169 -21.78 24.16 -17.33
CA TYR A 169 -22.43 23.37 -16.30
C TYR A 169 -21.47 22.32 -15.73
N THR A 170 -21.86 21.66 -14.65
CA THR A 170 -21.14 20.52 -14.06
C THR A 170 -22.12 19.41 -13.70
N PRO A 171 -21.83 18.14 -14.02
CA PRO A 171 -22.64 17.02 -13.55
C PRO A 171 -22.34 16.65 -12.08
N ASP A 172 -21.27 17.18 -11.50
CA ASP A 172 -20.76 16.77 -10.20
C ASP A 172 -21.33 17.65 -9.08
N SER A 173 -22.22 17.08 -8.27
CA SER A 173 -22.96 17.81 -7.22
C SER A 173 -22.11 18.45 -6.11
N TRP A 174 -20.83 18.07 -5.99
CA TRP A 174 -19.89 18.68 -5.04
C TRP A 174 -19.22 19.95 -5.61
N ILE A 175 -19.41 20.22 -6.90
CA ILE A 175 -18.89 21.37 -7.63
C ILE A 175 -20.02 22.39 -7.82
N THR A 176 -19.72 23.66 -7.55
CA THR A 176 -20.58 24.80 -7.88
C THR A 176 -19.91 25.64 -8.97
N VAL A 177 -20.68 26.10 -9.95
CA VAL A 177 -20.20 26.98 -11.02
C VAL A 177 -20.98 28.29 -11.03
N SER A 178 -20.27 29.42 -11.04
CA SER A 178 -20.85 30.77 -11.19
C SER A 178 -20.25 31.46 -12.41
N LYS A 179 -21.07 31.75 -13.42
CA LYS A 179 -20.68 32.39 -14.68
C LYS A 179 -20.78 33.92 -14.63
N ASP A 180 -19.88 34.61 -15.34
CA ASP A 180 -20.02 36.03 -15.70
C ASP A 180 -19.68 36.28 -17.19
N GLU A 181 -19.41 37.53 -17.56
CA GLU A 181 -19.17 37.95 -18.94
C GLU A 181 -17.86 37.42 -19.54
N THR A 182 -16.82 37.19 -18.72
CA THR A 182 -15.47 36.82 -19.22
C THR A 182 -15.06 35.39 -18.89
N GLY A 183 -15.83 34.69 -18.06
CA GLY A 183 -15.50 33.33 -17.65
C GLY A 183 -16.43 32.80 -16.57
N PHE A 184 -15.91 31.90 -15.75
CA PHE A 184 -16.65 31.32 -14.64
C PHE A 184 -15.75 31.03 -13.44
N VAL A 185 -16.37 30.94 -12.27
CA VAL A 185 -15.72 30.53 -11.03
C VAL A 185 -16.25 29.14 -10.67
N VAL A 186 -15.33 28.21 -10.45
CA VAL A 186 -15.62 26.88 -9.89
C VAL A 186 -15.33 26.93 -8.41
N SER A 187 -16.26 26.45 -7.58
CA SER A 187 -16.06 26.37 -6.13
C SER A 187 -16.54 25.04 -5.56
N ALA A 188 -15.92 24.62 -4.46
CA ALA A 188 -16.36 23.46 -3.67
C ALA A 188 -16.28 23.80 -2.18
N GLU A 189 -17.20 23.21 -1.41
CA GLU A 189 -17.17 23.22 0.05
C GLU A 189 -16.06 22.30 0.58
N THR A 190 -15.80 22.32 1.90
CA THR A 190 -14.81 21.42 2.49
C THR A 190 -15.06 19.95 2.13
N ASN A 191 -14.06 19.26 1.59
CA ASN A 191 -14.11 17.83 1.35
C ASN A 191 -14.05 17.08 2.69
N THR A 192 -15.19 16.61 3.15
CA THR A 192 -15.32 15.83 4.39
C THR A 192 -15.15 14.32 4.17
N THR A 193 -14.87 13.90 2.93
CA THR A 193 -14.70 12.49 2.59
C THR A 193 -13.24 12.03 2.79
N TYR A 194 -13.05 10.72 2.95
CA TYR A 194 -11.73 10.10 3.13
C TYR A 194 -10.92 9.97 1.83
N SER A 195 -11.45 10.47 0.70
CA SER A 195 -10.89 10.35 -0.64
C SER A 195 -10.84 11.70 -1.33
N ALA A 196 -9.87 11.89 -2.23
CA ALA A 196 -9.93 13.02 -3.15
C ALA A 196 -11.20 12.91 -4.02
N LEU A 197 -11.86 14.04 -4.28
CA LEU A 197 -12.99 14.12 -5.20
C LEU A 197 -12.47 14.43 -6.60
N SER A 198 -13.07 13.80 -7.60
CA SER A 198 -12.81 14.07 -9.02
C SER A 198 -14.14 14.36 -9.70
N GLY A 199 -14.14 15.34 -10.60
CA GLY A 199 -15.32 15.81 -11.30
C GLY A 199 -14.94 16.62 -12.53
N THR A 200 -15.93 17.23 -13.16
CA THR A 200 -15.77 17.90 -14.45
C THR A 200 -16.64 19.14 -14.56
N VAL A 201 -16.17 20.11 -15.32
CA VAL A 201 -16.96 21.24 -15.78
C VAL A 201 -16.99 21.21 -17.31
N VAL A 202 -18.19 21.37 -17.88
CA VAL A 202 -18.43 21.30 -19.32
C VAL A 202 -18.84 22.67 -19.83
N ILE A 203 -18.08 23.19 -20.78
CA ILE A 203 -18.33 24.44 -21.49
C ILE A 203 -18.88 24.09 -22.87
N THR A 204 -19.91 24.79 -23.33
CA THR A 204 -20.52 24.56 -24.64
C THR A 204 -20.73 25.87 -25.38
N SER A 205 -20.33 25.93 -26.65
CA SER A 205 -20.72 26.97 -27.61
C SER A 205 -21.35 26.32 -28.86
N GLY A 206 -21.81 27.09 -29.84
CA GLY A 206 -22.28 26.57 -31.12
C GLY A 206 -23.75 26.83 -31.43
N LYS A 207 -24.05 27.09 -32.72
CA LYS A 207 -25.40 27.17 -33.30
C LYS A 207 -25.97 25.81 -33.75
N SER A 208 -25.20 24.72 -33.65
CA SER A 208 -25.59 23.39 -34.13
C SER A 208 -26.30 22.56 -33.04
N THR A 209 -26.91 21.44 -33.42
CA THR A 209 -27.59 20.49 -32.52
C THR A 209 -26.64 19.70 -31.60
N GLU A 210 -25.33 19.73 -31.85
CA GLU A 210 -24.32 19.04 -31.03
C GLU A 210 -23.44 20.01 -30.22
N GLY A 211 -23.29 21.27 -30.64
CA GLY A 211 -22.41 22.24 -29.99
C GLY A 211 -20.91 21.86 -30.07
N GLU A 212 -20.03 22.83 -29.88
CA GLU A 212 -18.61 22.57 -29.61
C GLU A 212 -18.44 22.55 -28.09
N THR A 213 -17.91 21.46 -27.55
CA THR A 213 -17.78 21.27 -26.09
C THR A 213 -16.32 21.20 -25.66
N VAL A 214 -16.03 21.82 -24.52
CA VAL A 214 -14.74 21.69 -23.82
C VAL A 214 -15.03 21.19 -22.42
N THR A 215 -14.34 20.14 -21.99
CA THR A 215 -14.44 19.59 -20.64
C THR A 215 -13.16 19.89 -19.87
N VAL A 216 -13.30 20.40 -18.66
CA VAL A 216 -12.20 20.70 -17.74
C VAL A 216 -12.31 19.79 -16.52
N PRO A 217 -11.29 18.97 -16.21
CA PRO A 217 -11.29 18.16 -14.99
C PRO A 217 -11.14 19.05 -13.74
N VAL A 218 -11.80 18.64 -12.66
CA VAL A 218 -11.76 19.28 -11.34
C VAL A 218 -11.39 18.25 -10.29
N HIS A 219 -10.40 18.56 -9.46
CA HIS A 219 -9.94 17.71 -8.36
C HIS A 219 -9.99 18.45 -7.03
N GLN A 220 -10.44 17.77 -5.97
CA GLN A 220 -10.41 18.30 -4.60
C GLN A 220 -9.69 17.33 -3.64
N PHE A 221 -8.76 17.86 -2.84
CA PHE A 221 -7.92 17.07 -1.94
C PHE A 221 -8.62 16.61 -0.65
N SER A 222 -7.97 15.70 0.09
CA SER A 222 -8.30 15.29 1.47
C SER A 222 -7.00 15.18 2.28
N SER A 223 -6.81 15.98 3.34
CA SER A 223 -5.60 16.01 4.17
C SER A 223 -5.62 14.98 5.31
N VAL A 224 -6.78 14.36 5.57
CA VAL A 224 -6.92 13.27 6.56
C VAL A 224 -5.97 12.10 6.26
N LYS A 225 -5.59 11.91 5.00
CA LYS A 225 -4.66 10.87 4.55
C LYS A 225 -3.35 11.43 3.98
N ALA A 226 -2.92 12.62 4.42
CA ALA A 226 -1.64 13.16 4.01
C ALA A 226 -0.48 12.32 4.56
N MET A 227 0.54 12.07 3.74
CA MET A 227 1.83 11.61 4.26
C MET A 227 2.51 12.79 4.96
N VAL A 228 3.10 12.57 6.13
CA VAL A 228 3.77 13.61 6.91
C VAL A 228 5.22 13.21 7.16
N ILE A 229 6.15 14.02 6.65
CA ILE A 229 7.58 13.85 6.84
C ILE A 229 8.10 15.03 7.65
N GLU A 230 8.75 14.74 8.78
CA GLU A 230 9.48 15.74 9.52
C GLU A 230 10.84 15.98 8.85
N MET A 231 11.13 17.24 8.55
CA MET A 231 12.40 17.67 7.99
C MET A 231 13.11 18.67 8.89
N THR A 232 14.36 18.39 9.25
CA THR A 232 15.26 19.33 9.94
C THR A 232 16.12 20.06 8.94
N VAL A 233 16.00 21.38 8.92
CA VAL A 233 16.60 22.26 7.90
C VAL A 233 17.54 23.27 8.57
N GLY A 234 18.71 23.50 7.95
CA GLY A 234 19.68 24.46 8.45
C GLY A 234 20.80 24.74 7.46
N GLU A 235 21.87 25.37 7.94
CA GLU A 235 22.99 25.83 7.10
C GLU A 235 23.67 24.69 6.32
N ALA A 236 23.76 23.49 6.90
CA ALA A 236 24.39 22.33 6.26
C ALA A 236 23.76 21.98 4.90
N SER A 237 22.43 22.07 4.78
CA SER A 237 21.69 21.79 3.55
C SER A 237 21.46 23.02 2.67
N ASP A 238 22.11 24.16 2.95
CA ASP A 238 21.78 25.48 2.38
C ASP A 238 20.27 25.76 2.45
N TYR A 239 19.67 25.42 3.60
CA TYR A 239 18.25 25.57 3.87
C TYR A 239 17.33 24.87 2.84
N THR A 240 17.87 23.92 2.07
CA THR A 240 17.18 23.31 0.93
C THR A 240 16.93 21.83 1.20
N VAL A 241 15.70 21.40 0.97
CA VAL A 241 15.30 20.00 1.09
C VAL A 241 14.93 19.41 -0.26
N VAL A 242 14.83 18.09 -0.32
CA VAL A 242 14.31 17.34 -1.45
C VAL A 242 13.40 16.22 -0.95
N LEU A 243 12.29 16.00 -1.63
CA LEU A 243 11.50 14.78 -1.44
C LEU A 243 11.86 13.78 -2.54
N PRO A 244 12.16 12.51 -2.22
CA PRO A 244 12.69 11.57 -3.20
C PRO A 244 11.58 10.94 -4.05
N PHE A 245 10.68 11.75 -4.62
CA PHE A 245 9.61 11.26 -5.49
C PHE A 245 10.18 10.70 -6.80
N ASP A 246 9.64 9.57 -7.24
CA ASP A 246 10.00 8.91 -8.48
C ASP A 246 8.77 8.76 -9.38
N ASN A 247 8.92 9.13 -10.65
CA ASN A 247 7.87 8.99 -11.67
C ASN A 247 8.17 7.89 -12.70
N ASN A 248 9.31 7.18 -12.59
CA ASN A 248 9.63 6.10 -13.52
C ASN A 248 8.63 4.94 -13.47
N MET A 249 7.95 4.76 -12.33
CA MET A 249 7.01 3.68 -12.10
C MET A 249 5.57 4.16 -11.87
N GLY A 250 5.28 5.45 -11.98
CA GLY A 250 3.91 5.91 -11.74
C GLY A 250 3.75 7.42 -11.72
N VAL A 251 2.75 7.89 -10.98
CA VAL A 251 2.26 9.26 -11.06
C VAL A 251 2.81 10.07 -9.89
N VAL A 252 3.38 11.24 -10.20
CA VAL A 252 3.53 12.33 -9.24
C VAL A 252 2.47 13.36 -9.62
N ASN A 253 1.46 13.50 -8.78
CA ASN A 253 0.43 14.51 -8.90
C ASN A 253 -0.12 14.85 -7.51
N CYS A 254 0.56 15.76 -6.82
CA CYS A 254 0.30 16.05 -5.42
C CYS A 254 0.35 17.55 -5.12
N LEU A 255 -0.12 17.92 -3.94
CA LEU A 255 0.06 19.20 -3.30
C LEU A 255 0.97 18.97 -2.08
N ILE A 256 1.98 19.82 -1.94
CA ILE A 256 2.92 19.78 -0.83
C ILE A 256 2.71 21.04 0.02
N ASP A 257 2.38 20.83 1.29
CA ASP A 257 2.51 21.85 2.33
C ASP A 257 3.90 21.70 2.95
N TRP A 258 4.78 22.67 2.68
CA TRP A 258 6.14 22.64 3.18
C TRP A 258 6.24 22.99 4.68
N GLY A 259 5.13 23.34 5.34
CA GLY A 259 5.11 23.65 6.76
C GLY A 259 5.67 25.04 7.11
N ASP A 260 6.09 25.83 6.12
CA ASP A 260 6.50 27.23 6.26
C ASP A 260 5.43 28.22 5.77
N GLY A 261 4.21 27.73 5.54
CA GLY A 261 3.09 28.50 5.00
C GLY A 261 3.04 28.54 3.47
N LYS A 262 3.95 27.86 2.77
CA LYS A 262 3.90 27.70 1.32
C LYS A 262 3.30 26.36 0.92
N LEU A 263 2.36 26.44 0.00
CA LEU A 263 1.79 25.31 -0.71
C LEU A 263 2.38 25.26 -2.12
N GLU A 264 2.70 24.07 -2.61
CA GLU A 264 3.23 23.85 -3.95
C GLU A 264 2.52 22.69 -4.66
N ARG A 265 2.02 22.95 -5.87
CA ARG A 265 1.53 21.90 -6.76
C ARG A 265 2.70 21.21 -7.44
N VAL A 266 2.83 19.90 -7.25
CA VAL A 266 3.95 19.13 -7.78
C VAL A 266 3.48 18.00 -8.68
N VAL A 267 3.95 18.05 -9.92
CA VAL A 267 3.72 17.03 -10.96
C VAL A 267 5.02 16.44 -11.53
N GLN A 268 6.16 16.85 -10.98
CA GLN A 268 7.51 16.45 -11.39
C GLN A 268 8.21 15.69 -10.25
N PRO A 269 9.13 14.76 -10.56
CA PRO A 269 9.86 14.02 -9.54
C PRO A 269 10.87 14.95 -8.84
N TYR A 270 11.35 14.51 -7.67
CA TYR A 270 12.37 15.20 -6.88
C TYR A 270 12.12 16.70 -6.60
N PRO A 271 10.92 17.11 -6.14
CA PRO A 271 10.68 18.50 -5.81
C PRO A 271 11.65 18.97 -4.70
N THR A 272 12.10 20.21 -4.82
CA THR A 272 13.01 20.84 -3.87
C THR A 272 12.39 22.11 -3.33
N HIS A 273 12.69 22.41 -2.07
CA HIS A 273 12.20 23.63 -1.43
C HIS A 273 13.28 24.27 -0.58
N ARG A 274 13.38 25.60 -0.65
CA ARG A 274 14.32 26.39 0.14
C ARG A 274 13.59 27.20 1.21
N TYR A 275 13.90 26.90 2.46
CA TYR A 275 13.35 27.57 3.62
C TYR A 275 14.06 28.91 3.88
N GLY A 276 13.32 29.85 4.47
CA GLY A 276 13.87 31.16 4.86
C GLY A 276 14.59 31.15 6.22
N GLN A 277 14.36 30.12 7.04
CA GLN A 277 14.88 30.00 8.40
C GLN A 277 15.31 28.55 8.67
N GLU A 278 16.25 28.38 9.61
CA GLU A 278 16.51 27.06 10.18
C GLU A 278 15.33 26.62 11.04
N GLY A 279 15.08 25.31 11.10
CA GLY A 279 13.96 24.80 11.86
C GLY A 279 13.66 23.34 11.60
N VAL A 280 12.60 22.88 12.27
CA VAL A 280 11.99 21.57 12.05
C VAL A 280 10.62 21.83 11.46
N TYR A 281 10.34 21.22 10.31
CA TYR A 281 9.13 21.44 9.54
C TYR A 281 8.43 20.12 9.30
N ASP A 282 7.10 20.11 9.42
CA ASP A 282 6.27 18.99 9.01
C ASP A 282 5.80 19.22 7.58
N VAL A 283 6.40 18.48 6.66
CA VAL A 283 6.05 18.51 5.24
C VAL A 283 4.90 17.54 5.00
N LYS A 284 3.77 18.04 4.53
CA LYS A 284 2.57 17.24 4.27
C LYS A 284 2.37 17.07 2.77
N ILE A 285 2.16 15.83 2.36
CA ILE A 285 1.99 15.46 0.95
C ILE A 285 0.58 14.91 0.79
N THR A 286 -0.21 15.57 -0.05
CA THR A 286 -1.60 15.19 -0.35
C THR A 286 -1.78 14.98 -1.84
N GLY A 287 -2.54 13.97 -2.26
CA GLY A 287 -2.68 13.58 -3.66
C GLY A 287 -1.86 12.32 -3.97
N LYS A 288 -1.56 12.07 -5.25
CA LYS A 288 -0.96 10.81 -5.70
C LYS A 288 0.56 10.93 -5.86
N VAL A 289 1.29 10.02 -5.19
CA VAL A 289 2.73 9.77 -5.41
C VAL A 289 2.94 8.26 -5.39
N SER A 290 3.11 7.66 -6.58
CA SER A 290 3.20 6.19 -6.71
C SER A 290 4.51 5.60 -6.20
N SER A 291 5.63 6.34 -6.27
CA SER A 291 6.96 5.76 -5.99
C SER A 291 7.92 6.78 -5.38
N PHE A 292 8.84 6.26 -4.56
CA PHE A 292 9.94 7.02 -3.97
C PHE A 292 11.27 6.34 -4.31
N ARG A 293 12.32 7.12 -4.59
CA ARG A 293 13.67 6.62 -4.89
C ARG A 293 14.77 7.65 -4.65
N ALA A 294 15.48 7.56 -3.53
CA ALA A 294 16.58 8.46 -3.21
C ALA A 294 17.93 8.07 -3.87
N ASN A 295 18.09 6.83 -4.32
CA ASN A 295 19.40 6.36 -4.78
C ASN A 295 19.75 6.83 -6.20
N GLN A 296 21.02 7.22 -6.37
CA GLN A 296 21.61 7.59 -7.68
C GLN A 296 20.92 8.78 -8.37
N GLN A 297 20.30 9.68 -7.59
CA GLN A 297 19.66 10.90 -8.10
C GLN A 297 20.51 12.13 -7.76
N PRO A 298 20.79 13.02 -8.72
CA PRO A 298 21.55 14.25 -8.47
C PRO A 298 20.94 15.15 -7.40
N GLU A 299 19.61 15.19 -7.30
CA GLU A 299 18.87 16.01 -6.36
C GLU A 299 18.99 15.46 -4.93
N CYS A 300 19.05 14.13 -4.78
CA CYS A 300 19.13 13.40 -3.51
C CYS A 300 20.57 13.26 -3.00
N GLU A 301 21.28 14.38 -2.86
CA GLU A 301 22.58 14.42 -2.19
C GLU A 301 22.44 14.06 -0.69
N PRO A 302 23.44 13.39 -0.08
CA PRO A 302 23.36 12.95 1.32
C PRO A 302 22.96 14.05 2.29
N VAL A 303 23.45 15.28 2.10
CA VAL A 303 23.14 16.42 2.98
C VAL A 303 21.67 16.84 2.94
N ARG A 304 20.97 16.60 1.82
CA ARG A 304 19.54 16.87 1.69
C ARG A 304 18.70 15.69 2.21
N LEU A 305 19.17 14.45 2.02
CA LEU A 305 18.53 13.26 2.59
C LEU A 305 18.61 13.26 4.13
N ASP A 306 19.70 13.77 4.70
CA ASP A 306 19.87 13.98 6.14
C ASP A 306 18.91 15.02 6.72
N CYS A 307 18.20 15.79 5.90
CA CYS A 307 17.09 16.60 6.38
C CYS A 307 15.89 15.75 6.80
N ILE A 308 15.68 14.56 6.25
CA ILE A 308 14.55 13.67 6.60
C ILE A 308 14.82 13.04 7.97
N THR A 309 14.11 13.51 9.01
CA THR A 309 14.38 13.07 10.40
C THR A 309 13.31 12.17 10.99
N ALA A 310 12.06 12.23 10.51
CA ALA A 310 11.01 11.28 10.89
C ALA A 310 9.94 11.12 9.80
N ILE A 311 9.35 9.93 9.70
CA ILE A 311 8.09 9.72 8.98
C ILE A 311 6.99 9.68 10.05
N LYS A 312 6.16 10.72 10.10
CA LYS A 312 5.13 10.91 11.14
C LYS A 312 3.79 10.29 10.77
N ALA A 313 3.49 10.17 9.48
CA ALA A 313 2.34 9.46 8.94
C ALA A 313 2.65 9.03 7.51
N TRP A 314 2.12 7.87 7.10
CA TRP A 314 2.28 7.38 5.73
C TRP A 314 1.17 7.89 4.83
N GLY A 315 0.01 8.21 5.40
CA GLY A 315 -1.16 8.66 4.66
C GLY A 315 -1.64 7.60 3.67
N ASN A 316 -2.37 8.01 2.66
CA ASN A 316 -2.72 7.16 1.52
C ASN A 316 -2.56 7.96 0.24
N ILE A 317 -1.30 8.09 -0.18
CA ILE A 317 -0.90 8.79 -1.40
C ILE A 317 -0.80 7.86 -2.61
N GLY A 318 -1.30 6.63 -2.50
CA GLY A 318 -1.26 5.62 -3.56
C GLY A 318 0.13 5.04 -3.81
N LEU A 319 0.87 4.71 -2.74
CA LEU A 319 2.21 4.12 -2.82
C LEU A 319 2.17 2.72 -3.45
N GLU A 320 2.89 2.57 -4.56
CA GLU A 320 3.07 1.31 -5.29
C GLU A 320 4.48 0.72 -5.06
N SER A 321 5.48 1.58 -4.78
CA SER A 321 6.87 1.16 -4.55
C SER A 321 7.60 2.08 -3.56
N LEU A 322 8.32 1.47 -2.62
CA LEU A 322 9.27 2.15 -1.72
C LEU A 322 10.73 1.76 -2.01
N LYS A 323 11.02 1.36 -3.25
CA LYS A 323 12.36 0.94 -3.67
C LYS A 323 13.39 2.07 -3.51
N ASN A 324 14.30 1.91 -2.56
CA ASN A 324 15.30 2.92 -2.17
C ASN A 324 14.69 4.25 -1.70
N ALA A 325 13.46 4.26 -1.19
CA ALA A 325 12.74 5.49 -0.84
C ALA A 325 13.51 6.41 0.11
N PHE A 326 14.03 5.84 1.20
CA PHE A 326 14.79 6.54 2.24
C PHE A 326 16.21 5.99 2.35
N TYR A 327 16.82 5.71 1.20
CA TYR A 327 18.18 5.17 1.09
C TYR A 327 19.21 6.17 1.62
N ILE A 328 19.98 5.80 2.66
CA ILE A 328 21.00 6.63 3.31
C ILE A 328 20.40 7.94 3.87
N CYS A 329 19.17 7.87 4.41
CA CYS A 329 18.66 8.94 5.27
C CYS A 329 19.25 8.72 6.67
N GLU A 330 20.54 9.05 6.86
CA GLU A 330 21.28 8.68 8.07
C GLU A 330 20.72 9.33 9.34
N LYS A 331 20.00 10.45 9.19
CA LYS A 331 19.33 11.18 10.29
C LYS A 331 17.87 10.79 10.52
N LEU A 332 17.30 9.86 9.75
CA LEU A 332 15.96 9.34 10.02
C LEU A 332 15.96 8.56 11.33
N LYS A 333 15.20 9.01 12.33
CA LYS A 333 15.19 8.45 13.69
C LYS A 333 14.02 7.51 13.96
N SER A 334 12.89 7.77 13.33
CA SER A 334 11.64 7.06 13.60
C SER A 334 10.73 7.05 12.38
N VAL A 335 9.92 6.00 12.29
CA VAL A 335 8.84 5.85 11.31
C VAL A 335 7.55 5.49 12.04
N ALA A 336 6.43 6.07 11.62
CA ALA A 336 5.12 5.78 12.15
C ALA A 336 4.60 4.42 11.64
N ALA A 337 3.66 3.83 12.37
CA ALA A 337 2.87 2.71 11.90
C ALA A 337 2.06 3.13 10.64
N PRO A 338 1.72 2.19 9.73
CA PRO A 338 0.91 2.53 8.57
C PRO A 338 -0.48 2.99 8.97
N ASP A 339 -1.01 3.95 8.22
CA ASP A 339 -2.41 4.33 8.28
C ASP A 339 -3.27 3.31 7.50
N GLU A 340 -4.59 3.36 7.69
CA GLU A 340 -5.50 2.47 6.97
C GLU A 340 -5.40 2.68 5.44
N GLY A 341 -4.95 1.63 4.76
CA GLY A 341 -4.76 1.58 3.32
C GLY A 341 -3.47 2.23 2.81
N SER A 342 -2.51 2.60 3.68
CA SER A 342 -1.25 3.24 3.25
C SER A 342 -0.47 2.43 2.20
N PHE A 343 -0.54 1.10 2.28
CA PHE A 343 0.30 0.18 1.52
C PHE A 343 -0.50 -0.84 0.69
N ASP A 344 -1.79 -0.59 0.43
CA ASP A 344 -2.67 -1.53 -0.30
C ASP A 344 -2.15 -1.94 -1.70
N LEU A 345 -1.35 -1.06 -2.31
CA LEU A 345 -0.78 -1.24 -3.65
C LEU A 345 0.73 -1.52 -3.62
N LEU A 346 1.34 -1.66 -2.43
CA LEU A 346 2.79 -1.70 -2.28
C LEU A 346 3.35 -3.05 -2.71
N THR A 347 4.22 -3.03 -3.73
CA THR A 347 4.83 -4.24 -4.31
C THR A 347 6.26 -4.50 -3.85
N THR A 348 6.98 -3.47 -3.36
CA THR A 348 8.37 -3.64 -2.92
C THR A 348 8.80 -2.63 -1.87
N VAL A 349 9.64 -3.10 -0.94
CA VAL A 349 10.37 -2.28 0.05
C VAL A 349 11.89 -2.48 -0.08
N TYR A 350 12.36 -2.82 -1.28
CA TYR A 350 13.76 -3.05 -1.62
C TYR A 350 14.63 -1.87 -1.16
N GLN A 351 15.57 -2.11 -0.25
CA GLN A 351 16.50 -1.10 0.30
C GLN A 351 15.82 0.20 0.80
N CYS A 352 14.56 0.13 1.22
CA CYS A 352 13.78 1.30 1.62
C CYS A 352 14.48 2.16 2.69
N PHE A 353 15.04 1.54 3.73
CA PHE A 353 15.75 2.20 4.83
C PHE A 353 17.23 1.81 4.90
N TYR A 354 17.84 1.50 3.75
CA TYR A 354 19.22 1.06 3.71
C TYR A 354 20.17 2.12 4.29
N SER A 355 21.00 1.71 5.26
CA SER A 355 21.96 2.55 5.99
C SER A 355 21.35 3.75 6.72
N ASN A 356 20.12 3.61 7.26
CA ASN A 356 19.53 4.63 8.12
C ASN A 356 20.08 4.48 9.54
N THR A 357 21.30 5.00 9.73
CA THR A 357 22.12 4.73 10.93
C THR A 357 21.57 5.34 12.22
N SER A 358 20.65 6.31 12.17
CA SER A 358 19.97 6.87 13.35
C SER A 358 18.61 6.24 13.65
N LEU A 359 18.12 5.29 12.85
CA LEU A 359 16.81 4.67 13.05
C LEU A 359 16.87 3.73 14.26
N GLU A 360 16.19 4.08 15.35
CA GLU A 360 16.32 3.36 16.63
C GLU A 360 15.24 2.31 16.86
N THR A 361 14.02 2.58 16.41
CA THR A 361 12.83 1.76 16.66
C THR A 361 11.96 1.66 15.41
N LEU A 362 11.26 0.54 15.28
CA LEU A 362 10.23 0.33 14.28
C LEU A 362 8.89 0.07 14.98
N PRO A 363 7.77 0.51 14.40
CA PRO A 363 6.44 0.12 14.86
C PRO A 363 6.18 -1.36 14.54
N GLU A 364 5.40 -2.03 15.38
CA GLU A 364 4.86 -3.35 15.09
C GLU A 364 4.07 -3.33 13.79
N ARG A 365 4.11 -4.45 13.06
CA ARG A 365 3.30 -4.66 11.85
C ARG A 365 3.50 -3.61 10.73
N LEU A 366 4.65 -2.93 10.68
CA LEU A 366 4.92 -1.87 9.69
C LEU A 366 4.64 -2.32 8.24
N PHE A 367 5.01 -3.55 7.88
CA PHE A 367 4.79 -4.13 6.56
C PHE A 367 4.01 -5.44 6.66
N ALA A 368 2.98 -5.49 7.52
CA ALA A 368 2.11 -6.66 7.65
C ALA A 368 0.92 -6.62 6.67
N ASP A 369 0.38 -7.80 6.38
CA ASP A 369 -0.81 -8.03 5.57
C ASP A 369 -0.74 -7.42 4.16
N LEU A 370 0.46 -7.46 3.55
CA LEU A 370 0.71 -6.94 2.19
C LEU A 370 0.84 -8.10 1.18
N PRO A 371 -0.27 -8.67 0.67
CA PRO A 371 -0.22 -9.83 -0.22
C PRO A 371 0.42 -9.54 -1.58
N GLN A 372 0.52 -8.26 -1.98
CA GLN A 372 1.17 -7.83 -3.22
C GLN A 372 2.68 -7.57 -3.05
N LEU A 373 3.20 -7.59 -1.82
CA LEU A 373 4.61 -7.35 -1.57
C LEU A 373 5.43 -8.55 -2.06
N GLU A 374 6.33 -8.34 -3.02
CA GLU A 374 7.12 -9.41 -3.65
C GLU A 374 8.54 -9.52 -3.07
N SER A 375 9.09 -8.41 -2.56
CA SER A 375 10.49 -8.36 -2.10
C SER A 375 10.72 -7.41 -0.93
N ALA A 376 11.45 -7.91 0.07
CA ALA A 376 11.97 -7.17 1.23
C ALA A 376 13.52 -7.18 1.27
N TYR A 377 14.15 -7.22 0.10
CA TYR A 377 15.61 -7.23 -0.03
C TYR A 377 16.25 -6.04 0.69
N ALA A 378 17.13 -6.32 1.65
CA ALA A 378 17.98 -5.35 2.35
C ALA A 378 17.23 -4.10 2.89
N THR A 379 15.96 -4.22 3.24
CA THR A 379 15.09 -3.10 3.63
C THR A 379 15.67 -2.27 4.78
N PHE A 380 16.24 -2.92 5.80
CA PHE A 380 16.85 -2.26 6.96
C PHE A 380 18.37 -2.51 7.06
N SER A 381 19.00 -2.98 5.99
CA SER A 381 20.43 -3.27 5.97
C SER A 381 21.23 -2.03 6.36
N GLY A 382 22.07 -2.13 7.39
CA GLY A 382 22.92 -1.05 7.87
C GLY A 382 22.24 -0.07 8.84
N CYS A 383 21.01 -0.34 9.29
CA CYS A 383 20.37 0.37 10.40
C CYS A 383 21.07 0.06 11.73
N SER A 384 22.29 0.57 11.90
CA SER A 384 23.20 0.19 12.98
C SER A 384 22.75 0.60 14.38
N SER A 385 21.79 1.51 14.51
CA SER A 385 21.18 1.92 15.79
C SER A 385 19.84 1.24 16.10
N LEU A 386 19.30 0.41 15.19
CA LEU A 386 18.04 -0.29 15.41
C LEU A 386 18.20 -1.28 16.57
N LYS A 387 17.40 -1.11 17.63
CA LYS A 387 17.58 -1.84 18.91
C LYS A 387 16.87 -3.19 18.96
N ALA A 388 15.78 -3.31 18.23
CA ALA A 388 14.87 -4.44 18.26
C ALA A 388 14.18 -4.59 16.91
N VAL A 389 13.83 -5.82 16.55
CA VAL A 389 12.89 -6.09 15.46
C VAL A 389 11.51 -6.31 16.08
N PRO A 390 10.51 -5.47 15.78
CA PRO A 390 9.19 -5.60 16.40
C PRO A 390 8.43 -6.81 15.86
N ASP A 391 7.43 -7.24 16.63
CA ASP A 391 6.61 -8.39 16.26
C ASP A 391 5.75 -8.13 15.02
N GLY A 392 5.49 -9.21 14.27
CA GLY A 392 4.62 -9.20 13.09
C GLY A 392 5.07 -8.28 11.96
N LEU A 393 6.34 -7.86 11.89
CA LEU A 393 6.82 -6.83 10.95
C LEU A 393 6.45 -7.11 9.48
N PHE A 394 6.50 -8.37 9.05
CA PHE A 394 6.10 -8.84 7.72
C PHE A 394 5.01 -9.92 7.78
N ALA A 395 4.29 -10.03 8.88
CA ALA A 395 3.25 -11.05 9.03
C ALA A 395 2.18 -10.93 7.93
N GLY A 396 1.74 -12.03 7.33
CA GLY A 396 0.73 -12.05 6.27
C GLY A 396 1.24 -11.70 4.87
N CYS A 397 2.53 -11.41 4.70
CA CYS A 397 3.13 -11.08 3.39
C CYS A 397 3.42 -12.35 2.58
N SER A 398 2.35 -13.01 2.11
CA SER A 398 2.40 -14.30 1.43
C SER A 398 3.06 -14.26 0.05
N GLY A 399 3.25 -13.07 -0.55
CA GLY A 399 3.88 -12.88 -1.85
C GLY A 399 5.39 -12.68 -1.81
N VAL A 400 6.00 -12.46 -0.63
CA VAL A 400 7.42 -12.12 -0.53
C VAL A 400 8.29 -13.34 -0.79
N THR A 401 9.19 -13.25 -1.77
CA THR A 401 10.10 -14.36 -2.14
C THR A 401 11.49 -14.22 -1.52
N THR A 402 11.89 -13.03 -1.06
CA THR A 402 13.23 -12.82 -0.51
C THR A 402 13.27 -11.82 0.65
N PHE A 403 13.98 -12.24 1.71
CA PHE A 403 14.41 -11.44 2.86
C PHE A 403 15.93 -11.34 2.94
N PHE A 404 16.61 -11.48 1.79
CA PHE A 404 18.05 -11.43 1.71
C PHE A 404 18.57 -10.10 2.25
N ARG A 405 19.53 -10.16 3.19
CA ARG A 405 20.13 -8.99 3.87
C ARG A 405 19.16 -8.08 4.63
N LEU A 406 17.95 -8.53 4.97
CA LEU A 406 16.91 -7.69 5.59
C LEU A 406 17.44 -6.76 6.70
N PHE A 407 18.21 -7.31 7.64
CA PHE A 407 18.85 -6.61 8.75
C PHE A 407 20.39 -6.69 8.69
N TRP A 408 21.00 -6.83 7.51
CA TRP A 408 22.46 -6.95 7.39
C TRP A 408 23.21 -5.82 8.11
N ARG A 409 24.06 -6.17 9.08
CA ARG A 409 24.84 -5.25 9.93
C ARG A 409 24.00 -4.29 10.78
N CYS A 410 22.85 -4.73 11.28
CA CYS A 410 22.08 -4.02 12.30
C CYS A 410 22.67 -4.32 13.69
N ARG A 411 23.84 -3.73 13.95
CA ARG A 411 24.72 -4.10 15.08
C ARG A 411 24.15 -3.83 16.47
N SER A 412 23.03 -3.12 16.59
CA SER A 412 22.39 -2.81 17.88
C SER A 412 21.15 -3.66 18.17
N ILE A 413 20.73 -4.54 17.24
CA ILE A 413 19.59 -5.43 17.48
C ILE A 413 19.95 -6.39 18.61
N THR A 414 19.11 -6.43 19.63
CA THR A 414 19.27 -7.33 20.79
C THR A 414 18.19 -8.40 20.88
N GLU A 415 17.01 -8.12 20.30
CA GLU A 415 15.80 -8.95 20.32
C GLU A 415 15.11 -8.94 18.95
N ILE A 416 14.42 -10.03 18.64
CA ILE A 416 13.62 -10.23 17.42
C ILE A 416 12.21 -10.64 17.86
N GLY A 417 11.16 -10.04 17.28
CA GLY A 417 9.77 -10.45 17.51
C GLY A 417 9.48 -11.84 16.95
N GLU A 418 8.62 -12.60 17.63
CA GLU A 418 8.40 -14.03 17.36
C GLU A 418 7.75 -14.29 16.00
N GLY A 419 6.75 -13.49 15.61
CA GLY A 419 5.94 -13.66 14.40
C GLY A 419 6.37 -12.79 13.22
N ILE A 420 7.65 -12.37 13.15
CA ILE A 420 8.14 -11.44 12.12
C ILE A 420 7.85 -11.93 10.69
N PHE A 421 7.88 -13.24 10.43
CA PHE A 421 7.67 -13.87 9.12
C PHE A 421 6.40 -14.74 9.04
N ASP A 422 5.44 -14.55 9.96
CA ASP A 422 4.23 -15.36 9.98
C ASP A 422 3.46 -15.27 8.66
N GLY A 423 3.07 -16.40 8.07
CA GLY A 423 2.36 -16.43 6.79
C GLY A 423 3.18 -16.05 5.55
N CYS A 424 4.50 -15.85 5.65
CA CYS A 424 5.40 -15.63 4.50
C CYS A 424 5.73 -16.93 3.76
N VAL A 425 4.69 -17.64 3.29
CA VAL A 425 4.81 -19.01 2.74
C VAL A 425 5.61 -19.12 1.44
N ALA A 426 5.72 -18.04 0.68
CA ALA A 426 6.49 -17.98 -0.57
C ALA A 426 7.95 -17.56 -0.41
N ALA A 427 8.40 -17.30 0.83
CA ALA A 427 9.75 -16.80 1.07
C ALA A 427 10.80 -17.89 0.87
N GLU A 428 11.64 -17.72 -0.15
CA GLU A 428 12.69 -18.66 -0.54
C GLU A 428 14.01 -18.32 0.17
N ASN A 429 14.44 -17.05 0.08
CA ASN A 429 15.83 -16.70 0.41
C ASN A 429 15.96 -15.83 1.68
N PHE A 430 16.55 -16.41 2.73
CA PHE A 430 16.89 -15.77 4.02
C PHE A 430 18.40 -15.54 4.20
N GLY A 431 19.15 -15.52 3.09
CA GLY A 431 20.59 -15.35 3.11
C GLY A 431 20.97 -14.00 3.74
N GLN A 432 21.93 -14.05 4.68
CA GLN A 432 22.47 -12.86 5.34
C GLN A 432 21.44 -11.97 6.08
N THR A 433 20.23 -12.47 6.40
CA THR A 433 19.15 -11.68 7.03
C THR A 433 19.60 -10.97 8.30
N PHE A 434 20.33 -11.64 9.21
CA PHE A 434 20.85 -11.10 10.47
C PHE A 434 22.41 -11.12 10.50
N TYR A 435 23.03 -10.94 9.34
CA TYR A 435 24.48 -11.03 9.20
C TYR A 435 25.18 -9.90 9.95
N GLN A 436 26.11 -10.25 10.85
CA GLN A 436 26.86 -9.31 11.69
C GLN A 436 25.99 -8.44 12.59
N ASP A 437 24.86 -8.98 13.05
CA ASP A 437 24.03 -8.40 14.10
C ASP A 437 24.66 -8.72 15.46
N SER A 438 25.78 -8.05 15.72
CA SER A 438 26.74 -8.41 16.78
C SER A 438 26.22 -8.28 18.21
N SER A 439 25.04 -7.69 18.41
CA SER A 439 24.40 -7.55 19.73
C SER A 439 23.24 -8.52 19.96
N LEU A 440 22.91 -9.37 18.98
CA LEU A 440 21.78 -10.28 19.05
C LEU A 440 22.03 -11.37 20.11
N THR A 441 21.19 -11.41 21.15
CA THR A 441 21.43 -12.24 22.33
C THR A 441 20.70 -13.58 22.33
N ALA A 442 19.52 -13.63 21.70
CA ALA A 442 18.66 -14.81 21.64
C ALA A 442 17.85 -14.80 20.33
N LEU A 443 17.36 -15.98 19.95
CA LEU A 443 16.46 -16.17 18.81
C LEU A 443 15.07 -16.60 19.32
N PRO A 444 13.99 -16.14 18.69
CA PRO A 444 12.65 -16.68 18.92
C PRO A 444 12.53 -18.14 18.52
N GLU A 445 11.70 -18.90 19.25
CA GLU A 445 11.21 -20.19 18.78
C GLU A 445 10.37 -19.99 17.51
N ASN A 446 10.37 -20.97 16.60
CA ASN A 446 9.55 -20.96 15.39
C ASN A 446 9.78 -19.78 14.43
N LEU A 447 10.92 -19.07 14.55
CA LEU A 447 11.21 -17.83 13.79
C LEU A 447 10.94 -17.94 12.27
N PHE A 448 11.24 -19.08 11.65
CA PHE A 448 11.00 -19.31 10.22
C PHE A 448 9.93 -20.38 9.94
N ALA A 449 9.15 -20.82 10.93
CA ALA A 449 8.29 -22.00 10.81
C ALA A 449 7.23 -21.89 9.69
N SER A 450 6.75 -20.67 9.40
CA SER A 450 5.78 -20.41 8.32
C SER A 450 6.41 -20.38 6.91
N CYS A 451 7.74 -20.31 6.80
CA CYS A 451 8.46 -20.04 5.55
C CYS A 451 8.79 -21.34 4.79
N THR A 452 7.77 -22.13 4.45
CA THR A 452 7.94 -23.49 3.92
C THR A 452 8.65 -23.58 2.56
N ALA A 453 8.74 -22.47 1.82
CA ALA A 453 9.47 -22.39 0.55
C ALA A 453 10.98 -22.12 0.69
N ALA A 454 11.50 -21.97 1.93
CA ALA A 454 12.87 -21.52 2.14
C ALA A 454 13.94 -22.45 1.53
N ASP A 455 14.74 -21.97 0.58
CA ASP A 455 15.81 -22.74 -0.10
C ASP A 455 17.20 -22.59 0.57
N GLY A 456 17.25 -21.96 1.74
CA GLY A 456 18.45 -21.92 2.57
C GLY A 456 18.58 -20.71 3.48
N PHE A 457 19.49 -20.85 4.43
CA PHE A 457 19.79 -19.87 5.48
C PHE A 457 21.27 -19.48 5.46
N SER A 458 21.81 -19.32 4.25
CA SER A 458 23.24 -19.08 4.08
C SER A 458 23.66 -17.76 4.73
N ASN A 459 24.58 -17.85 5.69
CA ASN A 459 25.08 -16.72 6.48
C ASN A 459 24.02 -15.96 7.30
N THR A 460 22.85 -16.53 7.55
CA THR A 460 21.73 -15.83 8.21
C THR A 460 22.12 -15.22 9.56
N PHE A 461 22.83 -15.95 10.41
CA PHE A 461 23.29 -15.48 11.73
C PHE A 461 24.81 -15.32 11.82
N ASN A 462 25.52 -15.29 10.68
CA ASN A 462 26.98 -15.23 10.68
C ASN A 462 27.45 -13.92 11.35
N GLY A 463 28.29 -14.05 12.39
CA GLY A 463 28.82 -12.91 13.14
C GLY A 463 27.87 -12.36 14.22
N CYS A 464 26.86 -13.12 14.64
CA CYS A 464 26.12 -12.86 15.88
C CYS A 464 27.00 -13.23 17.09
N VAL A 465 28.04 -12.43 17.34
CA VAL A 465 29.16 -12.80 18.23
C VAL A 465 28.79 -13.00 19.69
N VAL A 466 27.64 -12.47 20.13
CA VAL A 466 27.13 -12.61 21.51
C VAL A 466 25.98 -13.61 21.66
N LEU A 467 25.52 -14.23 20.56
CA LEU A 467 24.48 -15.25 20.59
C LEU A 467 25.02 -16.49 21.32
N LYS A 468 24.34 -16.91 22.39
CA LYS A 468 24.80 -18.00 23.28
C LYS A 468 24.15 -19.35 23.03
N ASP A 469 22.87 -19.33 22.71
CA ASP A 469 22.01 -20.50 22.59
C ASP A 469 21.10 -20.37 21.36
N ILE A 470 20.66 -21.50 20.82
CA ILE A 470 19.76 -21.59 19.66
C ILE A 470 18.53 -22.42 20.07
N PRO A 471 17.30 -21.98 19.77
CA PRO A 471 16.11 -22.82 19.93
C PRO A 471 16.11 -24.01 18.96
N GLY A 472 15.58 -25.16 19.39
CA GLY A 472 15.57 -26.39 18.58
C GLY A 472 14.65 -26.32 17.35
N ASN A 473 13.70 -25.40 17.33
CA ASN A 473 12.59 -25.31 16.37
C ASN A 473 12.61 -23.98 15.58
N ILE A 474 13.77 -23.52 15.11
CA ILE A 474 13.84 -22.25 14.36
C ILE A 474 13.56 -22.39 12.86
N PHE A 475 13.85 -23.54 12.25
CA PHE A 475 13.76 -23.75 10.80
C PHE A 475 12.41 -24.37 10.39
N PRO A 476 11.90 -24.05 9.20
CA PRO A 476 10.70 -24.70 8.66
C PRO A 476 11.00 -26.13 8.23
N GLU A 477 9.95 -26.95 8.15
CA GLU A 477 10.00 -28.21 7.42
C GLU A 477 10.31 -27.93 5.94
N ASN A 478 11.39 -28.53 5.43
CA ASN A 478 11.83 -28.35 4.05
C ASN A 478 12.50 -29.63 3.50
N GLU A 479 11.86 -30.20 2.47
CA GLU A 479 12.35 -31.38 1.74
C GLU A 479 13.11 -31.04 0.45
N THR A 480 13.17 -29.76 0.08
CA THR A 480 13.85 -29.26 -1.12
C THR A 480 15.33 -28.97 -0.88
N GLU A 481 16.10 -28.80 -1.96
CA GLU A 481 17.53 -28.48 -1.83
C GLU A 481 17.72 -27.17 -1.05
N ALA A 482 18.41 -27.26 0.09
CA ALA A 482 18.69 -26.12 0.96
C ALA A 482 20.19 -25.93 1.28
N SER A 483 20.64 -24.66 1.32
CA SER A 483 22.02 -24.31 1.71
C SER A 483 22.10 -23.62 3.08
N MET A 484 22.79 -24.29 4.01
CA MET A 484 23.09 -23.84 5.38
C MET A 484 24.51 -23.26 5.51
N MET A 485 25.11 -22.86 4.39
CA MET A 485 26.48 -22.36 4.34
C MET A 485 26.69 -21.21 5.34
N SER A 486 27.62 -21.38 6.27
CA SER A 486 28.00 -20.37 7.26
C SER A 486 26.86 -19.86 8.13
N VAL A 487 25.75 -20.61 8.30
CA VAL A 487 24.54 -20.12 8.99
C VAL A 487 24.82 -19.51 10.37
N PHE A 488 25.70 -20.14 11.17
CA PHE A 488 26.13 -19.67 12.50
C PHE A 488 27.64 -19.38 12.56
N ALA A 489 28.31 -19.18 11.43
CA ALA A 489 29.74 -18.89 11.43
C ALA A 489 30.05 -17.64 12.27
N ASN A 490 31.16 -17.67 13.00
CA ASN A 490 31.62 -16.61 13.89
C ASN A 490 30.64 -16.22 15.02
N CYS A 491 29.72 -17.11 15.41
CA CYS A 491 28.96 -16.99 16.66
C CYS A 491 29.88 -17.40 17.83
N THR A 492 30.84 -16.53 18.17
CA THR A 492 31.94 -16.86 19.09
C THR A 492 31.52 -17.14 20.52
N ALA A 493 30.31 -16.73 20.92
CA ALA A 493 29.72 -16.98 22.24
C ALA A 493 28.78 -18.21 22.28
N LEU A 494 28.51 -18.85 21.15
CA LEU A 494 27.61 -20.01 21.07
C LEU A 494 28.22 -21.19 21.83
N GLU A 495 27.54 -21.67 22.88
CA GLU A 495 28.06 -22.74 23.74
C GLU A 495 27.51 -24.12 23.38
N TYR A 496 26.25 -24.19 22.93
CA TYR A 496 25.52 -25.44 22.68
C TYR A 496 24.68 -25.36 21.41
N VAL A 497 24.48 -26.52 20.78
CA VAL A 497 23.55 -26.72 19.66
C VAL A 497 22.43 -27.64 20.15
N PRO A 498 21.14 -27.29 19.98
CA PRO A 498 20.03 -28.14 20.42
C PRO A 498 19.93 -29.40 19.56
N GLU A 499 19.45 -30.48 20.17
CA GLU A 499 19.08 -31.69 19.44
C GLU A 499 18.00 -31.38 18.40
N GLY A 500 18.09 -32.00 17.23
CA GLY A 500 17.10 -31.84 16.17
C GLY A 500 17.15 -30.50 15.43
N LEU A 501 18.13 -29.62 15.68
CA LEU A 501 18.21 -28.30 15.02
C LEU A 501 18.00 -28.35 13.50
N PHE A 502 18.62 -29.33 12.83
CA PHE A 502 18.53 -29.49 11.38
C PHE A 502 17.59 -30.62 10.94
N ALA A 503 16.86 -31.25 11.88
CA ALA A 503 15.92 -32.32 11.58
C ALA A 503 14.86 -31.94 10.53
N PRO A 504 14.29 -30.71 10.53
CA PRO A 504 13.30 -30.29 9.53
C PRO A 504 13.86 -30.12 8.11
N LEU A 505 15.19 -30.05 7.95
CA LEU A 505 15.84 -29.70 6.67
C LEU A 505 16.36 -30.94 5.94
N ALA A 506 15.48 -31.93 5.70
CA ALA A 506 15.84 -33.21 5.09
C ALA A 506 16.49 -33.07 3.70
N GLY A 507 16.12 -32.02 2.95
CA GLY A 507 16.68 -31.73 1.63
C GLY A 507 18.00 -30.93 1.63
N ALA A 508 18.54 -30.53 2.78
CA ALA A 508 19.76 -29.72 2.85
C ALA A 508 20.98 -30.42 2.21
N THR A 509 21.68 -29.74 1.31
CA THR A 509 22.84 -30.29 0.57
C THR A 509 24.18 -29.71 1.02
N ASN A 510 24.18 -28.58 1.72
CA ASN A 510 25.39 -27.80 2.01
C ASN A 510 25.44 -27.25 3.44
N PHE A 511 26.39 -27.71 4.24
CA PHE A 511 26.71 -27.23 5.59
C PHE A 511 28.12 -26.62 5.68
N ASN A 512 28.67 -26.17 4.55
CA ASN A 512 30.01 -25.59 4.53
C ASN A 512 30.11 -24.45 5.55
N SER A 513 31.12 -24.51 6.43
CA SER A 513 31.40 -23.48 7.42
C SER A 513 30.24 -23.19 8.41
N ALA A 514 29.23 -24.06 8.55
CA ALA A 514 28.00 -23.76 9.31
C ALA A 514 28.26 -23.22 10.73
N PHE A 515 29.27 -23.74 11.42
CA PHE A 515 29.71 -23.31 12.76
C PHE A 515 31.17 -22.84 12.76
N LEU A 516 31.72 -22.41 11.62
CA LEU A 516 33.10 -21.91 11.51
C LEU A 516 33.40 -20.87 12.60
N ASN A 517 34.50 -21.05 13.34
CA ASN A 517 34.94 -20.18 14.42
C ASN A 517 33.94 -19.98 15.59
N CYS A 518 33.06 -20.96 15.87
CA CYS A 518 32.30 -20.98 17.12
C CYS A 518 33.20 -21.41 18.28
N THR A 519 34.09 -20.53 18.71
CA THR A 519 35.19 -20.85 19.64
C THR A 519 34.73 -21.25 21.04
N ALA A 520 33.50 -20.92 21.43
CA ALA A 520 32.91 -21.31 22.73
C ALA A 520 32.08 -22.61 22.65
N LEU A 521 31.88 -23.19 21.47
CA LEU A 521 31.03 -24.36 21.26
C LEU A 521 31.67 -25.59 21.92
N LYS A 522 31.05 -26.10 22.99
CA LYS A 522 31.65 -27.16 23.83
C LYS A 522 31.34 -28.57 23.34
N SER A 523 30.13 -28.76 22.83
CA SER A 523 29.60 -30.05 22.37
C SER A 523 28.51 -29.84 21.34
N VAL A 524 28.32 -30.81 20.47
CA VAL A 524 27.17 -30.91 19.56
C VAL A 524 26.47 -32.24 19.77
N PRO A 525 25.14 -32.33 19.57
CA PRO A 525 24.44 -33.60 19.58
C PRO A 525 25.02 -34.53 18.52
N VAL A 526 25.28 -35.80 18.88
CA VAL A 526 25.81 -36.79 17.91
C VAL A 526 24.84 -36.99 16.75
N SER A 527 23.53 -36.94 17.04
CA SER A 527 22.40 -37.07 16.10
C SER A 527 22.12 -35.82 15.25
N LEU A 528 22.93 -34.76 15.35
CA LEU A 528 22.66 -33.45 14.73
C LEU A 528 22.34 -33.51 13.23
N PHE A 529 22.90 -34.50 12.51
CA PHE A 529 22.75 -34.65 11.06
C PHE A 529 22.02 -35.92 10.63
N ASP A 530 21.25 -36.58 11.51
CA ASP A 530 20.60 -37.87 11.20
C ASP A 530 19.61 -37.79 10.04
N ASN A 531 18.84 -36.69 9.95
CA ASN A 531 17.85 -36.47 8.90
C ASN A 531 18.44 -35.83 7.64
N ASN A 532 19.63 -35.22 7.70
CA ASN A 532 20.24 -34.51 6.57
C ASN A 532 21.03 -35.48 5.69
N LYS A 533 20.32 -36.42 5.07
CA LYS A 533 20.91 -37.50 4.27
C LYS A 533 21.40 -37.03 2.89
N ALA A 534 20.89 -35.89 2.41
CA ALA A 534 21.23 -35.30 1.11
C ALA A 534 22.54 -34.49 1.10
N VAL A 535 23.22 -34.32 2.25
CA VAL A 535 24.38 -33.43 2.36
C VAL A 535 25.57 -33.92 1.54
N THR A 536 26.12 -33.02 0.72
CA THR A 536 27.33 -33.29 -0.08
C THR A 536 28.51 -32.41 0.31
N ASN A 537 28.33 -31.42 1.19
CA ASN A 537 29.38 -30.49 1.59
C ASN A 537 29.39 -30.21 3.11
N PHE A 538 30.41 -30.73 3.79
CA PHE A 538 30.75 -30.48 5.20
C PHE A 538 32.07 -29.71 5.35
N GLY A 539 32.58 -29.09 4.29
CA GLY A 539 33.86 -28.38 4.35
C GLY A 539 33.84 -27.30 5.43
N LYS A 540 34.84 -27.31 6.32
CA LYS A 540 34.98 -26.35 7.42
C LYS A 540 33.79 -26.23 8.39
N THR A 541 32.83 -27.16 8.40
CA THR A 541 31.59 -27.05 9.20
C THR A 541 31.85 -26.68 10.66
N PHE A 542 32.85 -27.28 11.30
CA PHE A 542 33.27 -27.00 12.68
C PHE A 542 34.67 -26.39 12.78
N SER A 543 35.26 -25.94 11.65
CA SER A 543 36.62 -25.39 11.66
C SER A 543 36.73 -24.25 12.67
N GLY A 544 37.77 -24.26 13.51
CA GLY A 544 38.00 -23.25 14.54
C GLY A 544 37.11 -23.38 15.80
N CYS A 545 36.30 -24.44 15.93
CA CYS A 545 35.59 -24.75 17.19
C CYS A 545 36.55 -25.33 18.23
N SER A 546 37.47 -24.52 18.74
CA SER A 546 38.57 -24.96 19.60
C SER A 546 38.15 -25.48 20.98
N ALA A 547 36.93 -25.20 21.43
CA ALA A 547 36.37 -25.74 22.67
C ALA A 547 35.58 -27.05 22.47
N LEU A 548 35.45 -27.53 21.22
CA LEU A 548 34.63 -28.70 20.91
C LEU A 548 35.29 -29.98 21.47
N THR A 549 34.51 -30.70 22.27
CA THR A 549 34.89 -31.96 22.92
C THR A 549 33.79 -33.01 22.75
N GLY A 550 34.10 -34.26 23.12
CA GLY A 550 33.20 -35.39 22.95
C GLY A 550 33.39 -36.08 21.60
N GLU A 551 32.48 -37.00 21.29
CA GLU A 551 32.48 -37.74 20.03
C GLU A 551 31.99 -36.86 18.87
N SER A 552 32.62 -36.96 17.69
CA SER A 552 32.13 -36.26 16.49
C SER A 552 30.73 -36.76 16.06
N PRO A 553 29.92 -35.96 15.33
CA PRO A 553 28.57 -36.36 14.94
C PRO A 553 28.53 -37.67 14.14
N TYR A 554 27.58 -38.54 14.48
CA TYR A 554 27.36 -39.83 13.85
C TYR A 554 25.87 -40.20 13.82
N THR A 555 25.52 -41.07 12.89
CA THR A 555 24.18 -41.66 12.77
C THR A 555 24.26 -43.16 13.00
N VAL A 556 23.37 -43.72 13.81
CA VAL A 556 23.34 -45.17 14.06
C VAL A 556 22.65 -45.89 12.90
N ILE A 557 23.38 -46.76 12.19
CA ILE A 557 22.86 -47.62 11.11
C ILE A 557 23.05 -49.08 11.52
N ASP A 558 21.95 -49.82 11.64
CA ASP A 558 21.94 -51.23 12.06
C ASP A 558 22.73 -51.51 13.36
N GLY A 559 22.73 -50.54 14.28
CA GLY A 559 23.44 -50.62 15.57
C GLY A 559 24.93 -50.29 15.50
N VAL A 560 25.41 -49.74 14.38
CA VAL A 560 26.78 -49.26 14.18
C VAL A 560 26.78 -47.74 14.05
N ASP A 561 27.70 -47.07 14.74
CA ASP A 561 27.89 -45.63 14.62
C ASP A 561 28.56 -45.32 13.27
N CYS A 562 27.91 -44.49 12.45
CA CYS A 562 28.44 -43.99 11.18
C CYS A 562 28.73 -42.50 11.29
N HIS A 563 30.01 -42.14 11.48
CA HIS A 563 30.44 -40.76 11.59
C HIS A 563 30.33 -40.02 10.25
N LEU A 564 30.33 -38.68 10.29
CA LEU A 564 30.28 -37.86 9.07
C LEU A 564 31.35 -38.24 8.03
N TYR A 565 32.55 -38.58 8.48
CA TYR A 565 33.68 -38.98 7.63
C TYR A 565 33.59 -40.40 7.06
N GLU A 566 32.64 -41.21 7.53
CA GLU A 566 32.40 -42.58 7.08
C GLU A 566 31.20 -42.70 6.12
N ARG A 567 30.35 -41.68 6.06
CA ARG A 567 29.09 -41.69 5.28
C ARG A 567 29.26 -42.08 3.82
N GLY A 568 30.42 -41.84 3.22
CA GLY A 568 30.72 -42.25 1.84
C GLY A 568 30.64 -43.76 1.59
N GLY A 569 30.67 -44.59 2.63
CA GLY A 569 30.54 -46.05 2.55
C GLY A 569 29.10 -46.58 2.69
N TYR A 570 28.11 -45.72 2.95
CA TYR A 570 26.74 -46.12 3.27
C TYR A 570 25.76 -45.61 2.20
N SER A 571 24.85 -46.48 1.75
CA SER A 571 23.87 -46.14 0.71
C SER A 571 22.78 -45.17 1.17
N ASP A 572 22.59 -45.04 2.48
CA ASP A 572 21.61 -44.15 3.10
C ASP A 572 21.93 -42.66 2.91
N PHE A 573 23.19 -42.32 2.62
CA PHE A 573 23.64 -40.94 2.49
C PHE A 573 24.07 -40.61 1.06
N ALA A 574 23.87 -39.35 0.67
CA ALA A 574 24.52 -38.80 -0.51
C ALA A 574 26.04 -38.81 -0.35
N THR A 575 26.75 -38.97 -1.46
CA THR A 575 28.23 -38.92 -1.44
C THR A 575 28.70 -37.52 -1.05
N VAL A 576 29.44 -37.43 0.06
CA VAL A 576 30.08 -36.20 0.50
C VAL A 576 31.25 -35.87 -0.44
N LYS A 577 31.17 -34.71 -1.12
CA LYS A 577 32.13 -34.23 -2.13
C LYS A 577 33.13 -33.24 -1.56
N THR A 578 32.78 -32.54 -0.47
CA THR A 578 33.62 -31.50 0.13
C THR A 578 33.67 -31.71 1.63
N THR A 579 34.86 -32.04 2.12
CA THR A 579 35.13 -32.41 3.52
C THR A 579 36.23 -31.56 4.14
N ALA A 580 37.01 -30.87 3.29
CA ALA A 580 38.23 -30.14 3.63
C ALA A 580 38.09 -29.32 4.92
N GLY A 581 38.85 -29.73 5.94
CA GLY A 581 38.96 -29.03 7.22
C GLY A 581 37.68 -28.94 8.04
N CYS A 582 36.72 -29.86 7.85
CA CYS A 582 35.48 -29.92 8.65
C CYS A 582 35.75 -29.71 10.15
N PHE A 583 36.77 -30.38 10.69
CA PHE A 583 37.15 -30.35 12.10
C PHE A 583 38.50 -29.64 12.34
N LEU A 584 38.97 -28.82 11.40
CA LEU A 584 40.24 -28.11 11.52
C LEU A 584 40.28 -27.28 12.81
N GLY A 585 41.19 -27.61 13.73
CA GLY A 585 41.34 -26.94 15.03
C GLY A 585 40.44 -27.49 16.16
N CYS A 586 39.68 -28.56 15.94
CA CYS A 586 38.85 -29.23 16.95
C CYS A 586 39.62 -30.32 17.70
N THR A 587 40.77 -29.98 18.29
CA THR A 587 41.70 -30.98 18.88
C THR A 587 41.20 -31.65 20.16
N GLY A 588 40.00 -31.28 20.64
CA GLY A 588 39.38 -31.84 21.85
C GLY A 588 38.41 -33.00 21.60
N LEU A 589 38.17 -33.39 20.34
CA LEU A 589 37.30 -34.51 20.00
C LEU A 589 37.88 -35.85 20.45
N ASP A 590 37.03 -36.76 20.94
CA ASP A 590 37.41 -38.09 21.42
C ASP A 590 37.99 -38.97 20.30
N ASP A 591 37.50 -38.78 19.07
CA ASP A 591 37.92 -39.46 17.85
C ASP A 591 38.95 -38.68 17.02
N TYR A 592 39.50 -37.57 17.53
CA TYR A 592 40.44 -36.71 16.79
C TYR A 592 41.62 -37.50 16.20
N ALA A 593 42.22 -38.41 16.98
CA ALA A 593 43.34 -39.23 16.51
C ALA A 593 42.95 -40.19 15.38
N THR A 594 41.70 -40.67 15.37
CA THR A 594 41.14 -41.48 14.28
C THR A 594 41.02 -40.65 13.01
N ILE A 595 40.45 -39.43 13.12
CA ILE A 595 40.32 -38.51 11.99
C ILE A 595 41.71 -38.16 11.44
N GLU A 596 42.68 -37.83 12.30
CA GLU A 596 44.04 -37.46 11.90
C GLU A 596 44.75 -38.57 11.11
N THR A 597 44.58 -39.82 11.52
CA THR A 597 45.30 -40.95 10.92
C THR A 597 44.59 -41.56 9.72
N GLN A 598 43.26 -41.60 9.71
CA GLN A 598 42.47 -42.30 8.69
C GLN A 598 41.77 -41.35 7.72
N TYR A 599 41.48 -40.11 8.13
CA TYR A 599 40.69 -39.13 7.36
C TYR A 599 41.32 -37.72 7.37
N PRO A 600 42.62 -37.55 7.04
CA PRO A 600 43.34 -36.29 7.26
C PRO A 600 42.76 -35.08 6.49
N ASP A 601 42.03 -35.29 5.39
CA ASP A 601 41.36 -34.20 4.66
C ASP A 601 40.23 -33.54 5.48
N TRP A 602 39.73 -34.19 6.53
CA TRP A 602 38.72 -33.64 7.43
C TRP A 602 39.29 -32.69 8.49
N LEU A 603 40.62 -32.63 8.64
CA LEU A 603 41.33 -31.74 9.57
C LEU A 603 41.92 -30.49 8.92
#